data_AF-A0A1N6IA26-F1
#
_entry.id   AF-A0A1N6IA26-F1
#
_cell.length_a   1.000
_cell.length_b   1.000
_cell.length_c   1.000
_cell.angle_alpha   90.00
_cell.angle_beta   90.00
_cell.angle_gamma   90.00
#
_symmetry.space_group_name_H-M   'P 1'
#
loop_
_entity.id
_entity.type
_entity.pdbx_description
1 polymer ?
#
loop_
_entity_poly.entity_id
_entity_poly.type
_entity_poly.pdbx_seq_one_letter_code
_entity_poly.pdbx_strand_id
1 'polypeptide(L)'
;MRLSRLHTLMLALTLGGWIATTTEASPISQPLSYGTTGFIGAGAGSLSFTGNSGGVLTPGVINLGSLHIASLPEGTTQVINAVPFSLNVAFPTGPGGTFPWSNVAVTGVLNGTITGNVFSDVLLSFTSITQAGSTPLPFTLSNFQMIGPVQLAPQGVNGGSTQLFAYVGPLLAGQEVPEPSTLAIFAIGLAGVGLARRNRKALSR
;
A
#
# COMPACT_ATOMS: atom_id res chain seq x y z
N MET A 1 61.23 -9.83 -29.16
CA MET A 1 60.09 -10.49 -28.47
C MET A 1 59.45 -9.51 -27.49
N ARG A 2 58.30 -8.93 -27.86
CA ARG A 2 57.47 -8.05 -27.00
C ARG A 2 56.06 -8.66 -26.96
N LEU A 3 55.78 -9.48 -25.96
CA LEU A 3 54.46 -10.03 -25.67
C LEU A 3 54.30 -10.17 -24.16
N SER A 4 53.91 -9.09 -23.47
CA SER A 4 53.54 -9.21 -22.04
C SER A 4 52.55 -8.14 -21.54
N ARG A 5 51.90 -7.38 -22.43
CA ARG A 5 50.97 -6.29 -22.02
C ARG A 5 49.53 -6.45 -22.48
N LEU A 6 49.19 -7.56 -23.13
CA LEU A 6 47.83 -7.80 -23.65
C LEU A 6 46.96 -8.67 -22.73
N HIS A 7 47.54 -9.42 -21.78
CA HIS A 7 46.78 -10.33 -20.92
C HIS A 7 46.15 -9.66 -19.69
N THR A 8 46.66 -8.49 -19.27
CA THR A 8 46.16 -7.78 -18.08
C THR A 8 44.90 -6.96 -18.34
N LEU A 9 44.56 -6.68 -19.61
CA LEU A 9 43.37 -5.90 -19.97
C LEU A 9 42.10 -6.75 -20.12
N MET A 10 42.21 -8.06 -20.38
CA MET A 10 41.05 -8.94 -20.52
C MET A 10 40.44 -9.41 -19.20
N LEU A 11 41.20 -9.43 -18.11
CA LEU A 11 40.66 -9.81 -16.79
C LEU A 11 39.84 -8.68 -16.15
N ALA A 12 40.11 -7.41 -16.52
CA ALA A 12 39.38 -6.27 -16.00
C ALA A 12 37.97 -6.12 -16.62
N LEU A 13 37.76 -6.59 -17.85
CA LEU A 13 36.46 -6.48 -18.52
C LEU A 13 35.47 -7.58 -18.09
N THR A 14 35.94 -8.73 -17.59
CA THR A 14 35.10 -9.87 -17.19
C THR A 14 34.62 -9.78 -15.74
N LEU A 15 35.35 -9.08 -14.86
CA LEU A 15 34.90 -8.79 -13.48
C LEU A 15 34.00 -7.54 -13.35
N GLY A 16 34.01 -6.65 -14.34
CA GLY A 16 33.13 -5.46 -14.35
C GLY A 16 31.67 -5.76 -14.70
N GLY A 17 31.38 -6.92 -15.31
CA GLY A 17 30.02 -7.30 -15.73
C GLY A 17 29.14 -7.89 -14.63
N TRP A 18 29.71 -8.22 -13.46
CA TRP A 18 28.98 -8.80 -12.31
C TRP A 18 28.59 -7.77 -11.25
N ILE A 19 28.89 -6.49 -11.49
CA ILE A 19 28.25 -5.36 -10.82
C ILE A 19 27.28 -4.75 -11.82
N ALA A 20 26.49 -5.60 -12.50
CA ALA A 20 25.29 -5.15 -13.18
C ALA A 20 24.35 -4.70 -12.06
N THR A 21 24.30 -3.39 -11.87
CA THR A 21 23.26 -2.70 -11.11
C THR A 21 21.94 -3.37 -11.41
N THR A 22 21.26 -3.88 -10.39
CA THR A 22 19.84 -4.18 -10.46
C THR A 22 19.14 -2.83 -10.66
N THR A 23 19.13 -2.36 -11.89
CA THR A 23 18.29 -1.25 -12.31
C THR A 23 16.88 -1.83 -12.30
N GLU A 24 16.24 -1.83 -11.14
CA GLU A 24 14.82 -2.11 -11.07
C GLU A 24 14.15 -1.08 -11.96
N ALA A 25 13.61 -1.55 -13.08
CA ALA A 25 12.82 -0.70 -13.95
C ALA A 25 11.67 -0.15 -13.11
N SER A 26 11.60 1.18 -12.97
CA SER A 26 10.47 1.81 -12.31
C SER A 26 9.17 1.26 -12.91
N PRO A 27 8.23 0.77 -12.09
CA PRO A 27 7.00 0.20 -12.62
C PRO A 27 6.30 1.24 -13.49
N ILE A 28 5.94 0.85 -14.71
CA ILE A 28 5.22 1.71 -15.66
C ILE A 28 3.94 2.17 -14.98
N SER A 29 3.80 3.48 -14.79
CA SER A 29 2.58 4.06 -14.24
C SER A 29 1.44 3.92 -15.25
N GLN A 30 0.45 3.12 -14.90
CA GLN A 30 -0.75 2.94 -15.73
C GLN A 30 -1.93 3.68 -15.11
N PRO A 31 -2.71 4.44 -15.90
CA PRO A 31 -3.95 5.04 -15.42
C PRO A 31 -4.97 3.95 -15.14
N LEU A 32 -5.52 3.97 -13.94
CA LEU A 32 -6.53 3.04 -13.44
C LEU A 32 -7.75 3.84 -12.99
N SER A 33 -8.88 3.62 -13.65
CA SER A 33 -10.18 4.15 -13.21
C SER A 33 -10.86 3.19 -12.25
N TYR A 34 -11.65 3.72 -11.33
CA TYR A 34 -12.41 2.90 -10.38
C TYR A 34 -13.73 3.57 -9.99
N GLY A 35 -14.68 2.75 -9.54
CA GLY A 35 -15.91 3.19 -8.89
C GLY A 35 -16.19 2.30 -7.69
N THR A 36 -16.80 2.86 -6.66
CA THR A 36 -17.08 2.12 -5.42
C THR A 36 -18.54 2.24 -5.02
N THR A 37 -19.05 1.14 -4.48
CA THR A 37 -20.37 1.07 -3.85
C THR A 37 -20.23 0.26 -2.58
N GLY A 38 -21.05 0.53 -1.58
CA GLY A 38 -20.95 -0.18 -0.31
C GLY A 38 -22.28 -0.28 0.39
N PHE A 39 -22.34 -1.22 1.32
CA PHE A 39 -23.50 -1.57 2.09
C PHE A 39 -23.10 -1.78 3.54
N ILE A 40 -23.92 -1.27 4.44
CA ILE A 40 -23.81 -1.50 5.89
C ILE A 40 -25.01 -2.34 6.30
N GLY A 41 -24.75 -3.42 7.03
CA GLY A 41 -25.76 -4.36 7.47
C GLY A 41 -26.84 -3.77 8.37
N ALA A 42 -27.88 -4.56 8.60
CA ALA A 42 -28.91 -4.24 9.59
C ALA A 42 -28.26 -3.97 10.97
N GLY A 43 -28.77 -2.97 11.69
CA GLY A 43 -28.20 -2.52 12.97
C GLY A 43 -27.19 -1.36 12.85
N ALA A 44 -26.88 -0.91 11.63
CA ALA A 44 -26.06 0.28 11.38
C ALA A 44 -26.64 1.57 12.01
N GLY A 45 -27.97 1.69 12.03
CA GLY A 45 -28.68 2.84 12.61
C GLY A 45 -28.25 4.16 11.97
N SER A 46 -27.50 4.96 12.73
CA SER A 46 -26.97 6.27 12.32
C SER A 46 -25.83 6.22 11.29
N LEU A 47 -25.32 5.04 10.94
CA LEU A 47 -24.22 4.89 9.98
C LEU A 47 -24.70 4.83 8.52
N SER A 48 -23.99 5.52 7.64
CA SER A 48 -24.17 5.42 6.18
C SER A 48 -22.83 5.44 5.44
N PHE A 49 -22.82 4.95 4.21
CA PHE A 49 -21.65 4.94 3.34
C PHE A 49 -21.97 5.62 2.00
N THR A 50 -21.07 6.48 1.56
CA THR A 50 -21.12 7.13 0.25
C THR A 50 -19.92 6.68 -0.55
N GLY A 51 -20.16 5.98 -1.66
CA GLY A 51 -19.12 5.56 -2.58
C GLY A 51 -18.51 6.74 -3.35
N ASN A 52 -17.31 6.53 -3.86
CA ASN A 52 -16.57 7.47 -4.70
C ASN A 52 -16.12 6.81 -6.02
N SER A 53 -15.80 7.63 -7.01
CA SER A 53 -15.21 7.18 -8.28
C SER A 53 -14.10 8.12 -8.69
N GLY A 54 -13.08 7.61 -9.39
CA GLY A 54 -11.97 8.44 -9.84
C GLY A 54 -10.97 7.68 -10.68
N GLY A 55 -9.79 8.30 -10.87
CA GLY A 55 -8.64 7.71 -11.52
C GLY A 55 -7.40 7.83 -10.65
N VAL A 56 -6.51 6.86 -10.73
CA VAL A 56 -5.21 6.85 -10.06
C VAL A 56 -4.14 6.37 -11.03
N LEU A 57 -2.89 6.78 -10.83
CA LEU A 57 -1.76 6.12 -11.48
C LEU A 57 -1.28 4.99 -10.57
N THR A 58 -1.20 3.76 -11.06
CA THR A 58 -0.67 2.63 -10.29
C THR A 58 0.85 2.57 -10.39
N PRO A 59 1.61 2.39 -9.30
CA PRO A 59 1.14 2.21 -7.92
C PRO A 59 0.59 3.50 -7.28
N GLY A 60 -0.51 3.41 -6.52
CA GLY A 60 -1.14 4.59 -5.91
C GLY A 60 -2.25 4.29 -4.92
N VAL A 61 -2.73 5.35 -4.24
CA VAL A 61 -3.83 5.27 -3.26
C VAL A 61 -5.13 5.72 -3.92
N ILE A 62 -6.18 4.93 -3.75
CA ILE A 62 -7.54 5.25 -4.18
C ILE A 62 -8.41 5.63 -2.99
N ASN A 63 -9.26 6.64 -3.16
CA ASN A 63 -10.26 7.03 -2.17
C ASN A 63 -11.55 6.27 -2.46
N LEU A 64 -11.89 5.34 -1.58
CA LEU A 64 -13.02 4.45 -1.72
C LEU A 64 -14.36 5.10 -1.35
N GLY A 65 -14.35 6.32 -0.81
CA GLY A 65 -15.55 7.00 -0.32
C GLY A 65 -15.48 7.30 1.17
N SER A 66 -16.63 7.58 1.76
CA SER A 66 -16.74 8.01 3.16
C SER A 66 -17.85 7.29 3.91
N LEU A 67 -17.53 6.94 5.16
CA LEU A 67 -18.52 6.57 6.16
C LEU A 67 -18.97 7.81 6.91
N HIS A 68 -20.25 7.88 7.20
CA HIS A 68 -20.88 8.98 7.91
C HIS A 68 -21.60 8.49 9.14
N ILE A 69 -21.34 9.14 10.28
CA ILE A 69 -22.11 9.01 11.51
C ILE A 69 -23.14 10.15 11.57
N ALA A 70 -24.43 9.81 11.56
CA ALA A 70 -25.48 10.79 11.79
C ALA A 70 -25.51 11.25 13.26
N SER A 71 -26.04 12.46 13.47
CA SER A 71 -26.19 13.04 14.80
C SER A 71 -27.10 12.18 15.68
N LEU A 72 -26.67 11.90 16.91
CA LEU A 72 -27.49 11.29 17.94
C LEU A 72 -27.93 12.35 18.95
N PRO A 73 -29.16 12.27 19.47
CA PRO A 73 -29.59 13.16 20.55
C PRO A 73 -28.61 13.10 21.73
N GLU A 74 -28.42 14.23 22.41
CA GLU A 74 -27.51 14.31 23.56
C GLU A 74 -27.88 13.28 24.63
N GLY A 75 -26.85 12.65 25.22
CA GLY A 75 -27.02 11.59 26.21
C GLY A 75 -27.45 10.22 25.65
N THR A 76 -27.75 10.11 24.35
CA THR A 76 -28.09 8.83 23.72
C THR A 76 -26.81 8.09 23.33
N THR A 77 -26.75 6.79 23.66
CA THR A 77 -25.66 5.90 23.24
C THR A 77 -26.21 4.84 22.30
N GLN A 78 -25.61 4.68 21.13
CA GLN A 78 -25.85 3.59 20.21
C GLN A 78 -24.68 2.61 20.29
N VAL A 79 -24.96 1.35 20.62
CA VAL A 79 -23.96 0.27 20.58
C VAL A 79 -24.04 -0.43 19.22
N ILE A 80 -22.90 -0.53 18.55
CA ILE A 80 -22.73 -1.23 17.28
C ILE A 80 -21.94 -2.50 17.58
N ASN A 81 -22.59 -3.65 17.44
CA ASN A 81 -21.98 -4.93 17.72
C ASN A 81 -22.03 -5.82 16.47
N ALA A 82 -20.87 -6.12 15.93
CA ALA A 82 -20.64 -6.99 14.80
C ALA A 82 -21.50 -6.67 13.56
N VAL A 83 -21.72 -5.38 13.26
CA VAL A 83 -22.51 -4.99 12.08
C VAL A 83 -21.70 -5.25 10.82
N PRO A 84 -22.18 -6.08 9.88
CA PRO A 84 -21.41 -6.42 8.70
C PRO A 84 -21.29 -5.23 7.75
N PHE A 85 -20.13 -5.08 7.13
CA PHE A 85 -19.84 -4.06 6.13
C PHE A 85 -19.37 -4.75 4.84
N SER A 86 -19.86 -4.28 3.70
CA SER A 86 -19.42 -4.77 2.39
C SER A 86 -19.17 -3.60 1.45
N LEU A 87 -18.08 -3.67 0.70
CA LEU A 87 -17.68 -2.70 -0.29
C LEU A 87 -17.36 -3.45 -1.59
N ASN A 88 -17.92 -2.96 -2.69
CA ASN A 88 -17.58 -3.41 -4.03
C ASN A 88 -16.81 -2.30 -4.75
N VAL A 89 -15.58 -2.62 -5.17
CA VAL A 89 -14.71 -1.74 -5.95
C VAL A 89 -14.65 -2.26 -7.37
N ALA A 90 -15.21 -1.50 -8.30
CA ALA A 90 -15.31 -1.86 -9.71
C ALA A 90 -14.21 -1.15 -10.51
N PHE A 91 -13.53 -1.89 -11.39
CA PHE A 91 -12.52 -1.39 -12.33
C PHE A 91 -12.95 -1.72 -13.77
N PRO A 92 -13.04 -0.74 -14.67
CA PRO A 92 -13.36 -0.99 -16.07
C PRO A 92 -12.15 -1.64 -16.78
N THR A 93 -12.38 -2.66 -17.62
CA THR A 93 -11.29 -3.43 -18.25
C THR A 93 -11.05 -3.12 -19.73
N GLY A 94 -11.80 -2.18 -20.34
CA GLY A 94 -11.67 -1.83 -21.76
C GLY A 94 -11.00 -0.47 -22.02
N PRO A 95 -10.45 -0.27 -23.24
CA PRO A 95 -9.94 1.03 -23.67
C PRO A 95 -11.04 2.10 -23.58
N GLY A 96 -10.76 3.22 -22.94
CA GLY A 96 -11.76 4.28 -22.76
C GLY A 96 -12.86 3.95 -21.74
N GLY A 97 -12.64 2.97 -20.84
CA GLY A 97 -13.55 2.69 -19.72
C GLY A 97 -14.80 1.90 -20.10
N THR A 98 -14.84 1.28 -21.28
CA THR A 98 -15.96 0.45 -21.72
C THR A 98 -15.84 -0.97 -21.17
N PHE A 99 -16.98 -1.47 -20.68
CA PHE A 99 -17.25 -2.80 -20.14
C PHE A 99 -16.45 -3.96 -20.75
N PRO A 100 -16.22 -5.07 -20.02
CA PRO A 100 -16.80 -5.42 -18.71
C PRO A 100 -16.12 -4.72 -17.52
N TRP A 101 -16.80 -4.71 -16.37
CA TRP A 101 -16.20 -4.30 -15.10
C TRP A 101 -15.66 -5.54 -14.38
N SER A 102 -14.44 -5.43 -13.88
CA SER A 102 -13.90 -6.34 -12.89
C SER A 102 -14.22 -5.78 -11.50
N ASN A 103 -14.46 -6.65 -10.52
CA ASN A 103 -14.94 -6.23 -9.21
C ASN A 103 -14.06 -6.85 -8.12
N VAL A 104 -13.79 -6.05 -7.09
CA VAL A 104 -13.17 -6.50 -5.83
C VAL A 104 -14.20 -6.33 -4.73
N ALA A 105 -14.61 -7.44 -4.14
CA ALA A 105 -15.46 -7.45 -2.97
C ALA A 105 -14.58 -7.43 -1.70
N VAL A 106 -14.78 -6.40 -0.89
CA VAL A 106 -14.18 -6.25 0.43
C VAL A 106 -15.28 -6.42 1.47
N THR A 107 -15.06 -7.28 2.45
CA THR A 107 -15.97 -7.43 3.59
C THR A 107 -15.28 -6.99 4.86
N GLY A 108 -16.07 -6.53 5.82
CA GLY A 108 -15.59 -6.12 7.13
C GLY A 108 -16.70 -6.15 8.17
N VAL A 109 -16.37 -5.71 9.36
CA VAL A 109 -17.28 -5.66 10.51
C VAL A 109 -17.03 -4.37 11.28
N LEU A 110 -18.11 -3.71 11.67
CA LEU A 110 -18.13 -2.53 12.52
C LEU A 110 -18.41 -2.94 13.97
N ASN A 111 -17.60 -2.43 14.90
CA ASN A 111 -17.78 -2.66 16.34
C ASN A 111 -17.46 -1.39 17.12
N GLY A 112 -18.26 -1.07 18.14
CA GLY A 112 -18.00 0.03 19.06
C GLY A 112 -19.28 0.70 19.51
N THR A 113 -19.18 1.96 19.90
CA THR A 113 -20.24 2.77 20.48
C THR A 113 -20.17 4.20 19.95
N ILE A 114 -21.33 4.83 19.87
CA ILE A 114 -21.47 6.24 19.51
C ILE A 114 -22.28 6.89 20.62
N THR A 115 -21.76 7.96 21.22
CA THR A 115 -22.43 8.67 22.32
C THR A 115 -22.62 10.13 21.96
N GLY A 116 -23.88 10.50 21.75
CA GLY A 116 -24.25 11.82 21.24
C GLY A 116 -23.46 12.18 19.97
N ASN A 117 -22.98 13.42 19.91
CA ASN A 117 -22.23 13.94 18.77
C ASN A 117 -20.72 14.03 19.02
N VAL A 118 -20.27 13.74 20.23
CA VAL A 118 -18.92 14.10 20.68
C VAL A 118 -17.97 12.90 20.74
N PHE A 119 -18.53 11.69 20.86
CA PHE A 119 -17.74 10.48 21.07
C PHE A 119 -18.15 9.35 20.13
N SER A 120 -17.13 8.70 19.55
CA SER A 120 -17.24 7.47 18.77
C SER A 120 -15.96 6.66 18.92
N ASP A 121 -16.11 5.39 19.28
CA ASP A 121 -15.05 4.37 19.25
C ASP A 121 -15.37 3.25 18.24
N VAL A 122 -16.29 3.52 17.31
CA VAL A 122 -16.64 2.58 16.25
C VAL A 122 -15.42 2.31 15.37
N LEU A 123 -15.00 1.05 15.31
CA LEU A 123 -13.91 0.54 14.52
C LEU A 123 -14.45 -0.32 13.37
N LEU A 124 -14.13 0.05 12.14
CA LEU A 124 -14.31 -0.79 10.97
C LEU A 124 -13.07 -1.66 10.79
N SER A 125 -13.25 -2.98 10.83
CA SER A 125 -12.19 -3.95 10.54
C SER A 125 -12.50 -4.73 9.27
N PHE A 126 -11.58 -4.75 8.31
CA PHE A 126 -11.71 -5.54 7.08
C PHE A 126 -11.33 -7.00 7.33
N THR A 127 -12.16 -7.92 6.85
CA THR A 127 -12.05 -9.36 7.10
C THR A 127 -11.68 -10.16 5.87
N SER A 128 -12.14 -9.76 4.68
CA SER A 128 -11.80 -10.45 3.44
C SER A 128 -11.74 -9.50 2.26
N ILE A 129 -10.88 -9.85 1.30
CA ILE A 129 -10.73 -9.18 0.01
C ILE A 129 -10.74 -10.28 -1.04
N THR A 130 -11.71 -10.26 -1.93
CA THR A 130 -11.88 -11.29 -2.96
C THR A 130 -12.23 -10.65 -4.29
N GLN A 131 -11.85 -11.28 -5.40
CA GLN A 131 -12.32 -10.88 -6.71
C GLN A 131 -13.75 -11.40 -6.88
N ALA A 132 -14.67 -10.52 -7.28
CA ALA A 132 -16.05 -10.85 -7.55
C ALA A 132 -16.28 -10.96 -9.08
N GLY A 133 -16.91 -12.06 -9.49
CA GLY A 133 -17.21 -12.34 -10.90
C GLY A 133 -16.05 -12.97 -11.68
N SER A 134 -16.27 -13.20 -12.97
CA SER A 134 -15.34 -13.92 -13.86
C SER A 134 -14.40 -13.01 -14.66
N THR A 135 -14.66 -11.69 -14.67
CA THR A 135 -13.84 -10.73 -15.42
C THR A 135 -12.51 -10.51 -14.69
N PRO A 136 -11.35 -10.70 -15.35
CA PRO A 136 -10.05 -10.53 -14.72
C PRO A 136 -9.81 -9.06 -14.32
N LEU A 137 -9.13 -8.87 -13.19
CA LEU A 137 -8.70 -7.55 -12.73
C LEU A 137 -7.54 -7.02 -13.61
N PRO A 138 -7.41 -5.70 -13.78
CA PRO A 138 -6.27 -5.09 -14.49
C PRO A 138 -4.95 -5.20 -13.71
N PHE A 139 -4.97 -5.80 -12.52
CA PHE A 139 -3.83 -6.06 -11.65
C PHE A 139 -4.05 -7.39 -10.90
N THR A 140 -3.00 -7.95 -10.30
CA THR A 140 -3.15 -9.14 -9.44
C THR A 140 -3.87 -8.77 -8.14
N LEU A 141 -4.82 -9.58 -7.67
CA LEU A 141 -5.58 -9.29 -6.45
C LEU A 141 -4.69 -8.97 -5.23
N SER A 142 -3.52 -9.59 -5.16
CA SER A 142 -2.50 -9.35 -4.13
C SER A 142 -2.02 -7.89 -4.04
N ASN A 143 -2.14 -7.14 -5.14
CA ASN A 143 -1.73 -5.75 -5.25
C ASN A 143 -2.80 -4.77 -4.73
N PHE A 144 -3.97 -5.27 -4.34
CA PHE A 144 -5.03 -4.47 -3.75
C PHE A 144 -5.03 -4.65 -2.23
N GLN A 145 -4.85 -3.55 -1.50
CA GLN A 145 -4.73 -3.56 -0.05
C GLN A 145 -5.61 -2.49 0.58
N MET A 146 -6.42 -2.88 1.57
CA MET A 146 -7.18 -1.92 2.38
C MET A 146 -6.25 -1.22 3.36
N ILE A 147 -6.41 0.09 3.52
CA ILE A 147 -5.59 0.87 4.46
C ILE A 147 -6.26 0.87 5.85
N GLY A 148 -5.74 -0.02 6.71
CA GLY A 148 -6.00 -0.12 8.14
C GLY A 148 -7.38 -0.67 8.52
N PRO A 149 -7.58 -1.05 9.80
CA PRO A 149 -8.88 -0.82 10.42
C PRO A 149 -9.06 0.69 10.61
N VAL A 150 -10.30 1.17 10.50
CA VAL A 150 -10.59 2.62 10.48
C VAL A 150 -11.52 2.96 11.63
N GLN A 151 -11.11 3.87 12.50
CA GLN A 151 -11.97 4.42 13.54
C GLN A 151 -12.83 5.55 12.95
N LEU A 152 -14.15 5.47 13.15
CA LEU A 152 -15.08 6.46 12.62
C LEU A 152 -15.15 7.68 13.55
N ALA A 153 -15.09 8.86 12.94
CA ALA A 153 -15.21 10.13 13.62
C ALA A 153 -16.68 10.37 14.03
N PRO A 154 -16.94 10.86 15.26
CA PRO A 154 -18.28 11.25 15.66
C PRO A 154 -18.76 12.49 14.90
N GLN A 155 -20.07 12.75 14.90
CA GLN A 155 -20.69 13.83 14.12
C GLN A 155 -20.05 15.21 14.36
N GLY A 156 -19.65 15.51 15.60
CA GLY A 156 -19.00 16.78 15.98
C GLY A 156 -17.59 16.96 15.42
N VAL A 157 -16.97 15.90 14.87
CA VAL A 157 -15.65 15.94 14.24
C VAL A 157 -15.82 15.73 12.73
N ASN A 158 -15.47 16.74 11.93
CA ASN A 158 -15.55 16.68 10.46
C ASN A 158 -16.94 16.25 9.92
N GLY A 159 -18.02 16.63 10.62
CA GLY A 159 -19.39 16.26 10.25
C GLY A 159 -19.67 14.76 10.34
N GLY A 160 -18.89 14.00 11.12
CA GLY A 160 -19.01 12.54 11.24
C GLY A 160 -18.49 11.78 10.02
N SER A 161 -17.75 12.45 9.13
CA SER A 161 -17.25 11.86 7.89
C SER A 161 -15.84 11.28 8.07
N THR A 162 -15.70 9.99 7.79
CA THR A 162 -14.42 9.26 7.79
C THR A 162 -14.17 8.65 6.42
N GLN A 163 -13.05 9.01 5.79
CA GLN A 163 -12.69 8.52 4.46
C GLN A 163 -12.06 7.13 4.53
N LEU A 164 -12.38 6.30 3.53
CA LEU A 164 -11.80 4.98 3.34
C LEU A 164 -10.83 5.01 2.16
N PHE A 165 -9.70 4.32 2.31
CA PHE A 165 -8.68 4.26 1.28
C PHE A 165 -8.21 2.83 1.04
N ALA A 166 -7.79 2.56 -0.20
CA ALA A 166 -7.03 1.38 -0.55
C ALA A 166 -5.78 1.78 -1.32
N TYR A 167 -4.76 0.93 -1.23
CA TYR A 167 -3.57 0.99 -2.05
C TYR A 167 -3.68 -0.03 -3.19
N VAL A 168 -3.32 0.40 -4.39
CA VAL A 168 -3.21 -0.46 -5.57
C VAL A 168 -1.79 -0.36 -6.09
N GLY A 169 -1.02 -1.43 -5.93
CA GLY A 169 0.39 -1.48 -6.30
C GLY A 169 1.02 -2.81 -5.92
N PRO A 170 2.24 -3.12 -6.39
CA PRO A 170 2.96 -4.29 -5.89
C PRO A 170 2.90 -4.28 -4.37
N LEU A 171 2.64 -5.44 -3.76
CA LEU A 171 2.79 -5.60 -2.31
C LEU A 171 4.06 -4.86 -1.91
N LEU A 172 3.94 -3.91 -0.99
CA LEU A 172 5.09 -3.44 -0.24
C LEU A 172 5.64 -4.71 0.41
N ALA A 173 6.57 -5.39 -0.27
CA ALA A 173 7.24 -6.58 0.22
C ALA A 173 7.74 -6.17 1.60
N GLY A 174 7.14 -6.80 2.62
CA GLY A 174 7.04 -6.18 3.93
C GLY A 174 8.40 -5.73 4.41
N GLN A 175 8.51 -4.50 4.89
CA GLN A 175 9.47 -4.13 5.93
C GLN A 175 10.85 -4.83 5.86
N GLU A 176 11.42 -4.99 4.68
CA GLU A 176 12.84 -5.01 4.46
C GLU A 176 13.05 -3.77 3.63
N VAL A 177 13.19 -2.65 4.34
CA VAL A 177 14.12 -1.63 3.86
C VAL A 177 15.38 -2.41 3.51
N PRO A 178 15.80 -2.50 2.24
CA PRO A 178 17.17 -2.86 1.98
C PRO A 178 17.94 -1.76 2.69
N GLU A 179 18.56 -2.07 3.83
CA GLU A 179 19.42 -1.12 4.50
C GLU A 179 20.36 -0.59 3.41
N PRO A 180 20.31 0.72 3.11
CA PRO A 180 20.84 1.23 1.87
C PRO A 180 22.36 1.20 1.98
N SER A 181 22.99 0.09 1.65
CA SER A 181 24.43 0.02 1.35
C SER A 181 25.36 0.45 2.50
N THR A 182 24.86 0.86 3.67
CA THR A 182 25.63 1.50 4.72
C THR A 182 26.55 0.49 5.41
N LEU A 183 26.08 -0.74 5.63
CA LEU A 183 26.92 -1.83 6.15
C LEU A 183 28.05 -2.21 5.17
N ALA A 184 27.82 -2.17 3.86
CA ALA A 184 28.86 -2.42 2.87
C ALA A 184 29.91 -1.29 2.84
N ILE A 185 29.49 -0.03 2.96
CA ILE A 185 30.39 1.13 2.99
C ILE A 185 31.23 1.14 4.28
N PHE A 186 30.66 0.81 5.44
CA PHE A 186 31.42 0.72 6.70
C PHE A 186 32.40 -0.48 6.71
N ALA A 187 32.03 -1.62 6.11
CA ALA A 187 32.93 -2.77 5.99
C ALA A 187 34.12 -2.49 5.05
N ILE A 188 33.89 -1.79 3.94
CA ILE A 188 34.98 -1.37 3.02
C ILE A 188 35.88 -0.31 3.68
N GLY A 189 35.29 0.62 4.45
CA GLY A 189 36.04 1.63 5.20
C GLY A 189 37.00 1.04 6.24
N LEU A 190 36.54 0.03 7.02
CA LEU A 190 37.38 -0.65 8.02
C LEU A 190 38.48 -1.52 7.39
N ALA A 191 38.19 -2.19 6.28
CA ALA A 191 39.20 -2.95 5.53
C ALA A 191 40.31 -2.04 4.95
N GLY A 192 39.94 -0.87 4.45
CA GLY A 192 40.89 0.14 3.94
C GLY A 192 41.83 0.70 5.01
N VAL A 193 41.31 0.98 6.21
CA VAL A 193 42.13 1.48 7.34
C VAL A 193 43.06 0.40 7.89
N GLY A 194 42.64 -0.86 7.90
CA GLY A 194 43.48 -2.00 8.31
C GLY A 194 44.69 -2.23 7.39
N LEU A 195 44.49 -2.16 6.07
CA LEU A 195 45.57 -2.28 5.08
C LEU A 195 46.54 -1.09 5.10
N ALA A 196 46.03 0.13 5.29
CA ALA A 196 46.87 1.33 5.38
C ALA A 196 47.84 1.31 6.58
N ARG A 197 47.42 0.74 7.72
CA ARG A 197 48.30 0.58 8.90
C ARG A 197 49.39 -0.46 8.71
N ARG A 198 49.14 -1.52 7.94
CA ARG A 198 50.13 -2.58 7.68
C ARG A 198 51.27 -2.10 6.77
N ASN A 199 50.96 -1.28 5.77
CA ASN A 199 51.97 -0.73 4.86
C ASN A 199 52.87 0.35 5.50
N ARG A 200 52.40 1.08 6.52
CA ARG A 200 53.25 2.05 7.24
C ARG A 200 54.31 1.42 8.15
N LYS A 201 54.07 0.20 8.66
CA LYS A 201 55.08 -0.54 9.47
C LYS A 201 56.16 -1.23 8.62
N ALA A 202 55.88 -1.47 7.34
CA ALA A 202 56.85 -2.09 6.42
C ALA A 202 57.87 -1.09 5.83
N LEU A 203 57.63 0.22 5.98
CA LEU A 203 58.49 1.30 5.47
C LEU A 203 59.39 1.94 6.54
N SER A 204 59.40 1.42 7.78
CA SER A 204 60.25 1.91 8.87
C SER A 204 61.28 0.87 9.35
N ARG A 205 61.75 0.00 8.47
CA ARG A 205 62.92 -0.87 8.70
C ARG A 205 63.93 -0.68 7.60
#